data_AF-A0A645AZR8-F1
#
_entry.id   AF-A0A645AZR8-F1
#
_cell.length_a   1.000
_cell.length_b   1.000
_cell.length_c   1.000
_cell.angle_alpha   90.00
_cell.angle_beta   90.00
_cell.angle_gamma   90.00
#
_symmetry.space_group_name_H-M   'P 1'
#
loop_
_entity.id
_entity.type
_entity.pdbx_description
1 polymer ?
#
loop_
_entity_poly.entity_id
_entity_poly.type
_entity_poly.pdbx_seq_one_letter_code
_entity_poly.pdbx_strand_id
1 'polypeptide(L)'
;MVGEGIRQSIKNSIVSRDDVFVVSKIWPTSFNNPEKAIEYSLKSLNIEYIDAYLLHWPGLDKDARYKAWECLLKYKEKGFFKSIGVSNFKKEHLEDIIEQYHHK
;
A
#
# COMPACT_ATOMS: atom_id res chain seq x y z
N MET A 1 -1.75 -19.35 -1.86
CA MET A 1 -1.78 -17.94 -1.43
C MET A 1 -1.89 -17.03 -2.65
N VAL A 2 -2.41 -15.81 -2.51
CA VAL A 2 -2.68 -14.89 -3.64
C VAL A 2 -1.46 -14.68 -4.55
N GLY A 3 -0.30 -14.34 -3.98
CA GLY A 3 0.93 -14.10 -4.76
C GLY A 3 1.39 -15.28 -5.59
N GLU A 4 1.28 -16.50 -5.06
CA GLU A 4 1.62 -17.72 -5.80
C GLU A 4 0.69 -17.94 -7.00
N GLY A 5 -0.61 -17.72 -6.83
CA GLY A 5 -1.58 -17.84 -7.93
C GLY A 5 -1.28 -16.87 -9.07
N ILE A 6 -0.93 -15.62 -8.74
CA ILE A 6 -0.52 -14.62 -9.73
C ILE A 6 0.75 -15.08 -10.46
N ARG A 7 1.80 -15.45 -9.73
CA ARG A 7 3.06 -15.91 -10.34
C ARG A 7 2.90 -17.13 -11.24
N GLN A 8 2.11 -18.12 -10.84
CA GLN A 8 1.88 -19.31 -11.65
C GLN A 8 1.11 -18.97 -12.92
N SER A 9 0.13 -18.06 -12.85
CA SER A 9 -0.62 -17.61 -14.04
C SER A 9 0.28 -16.89 -15.04
N ILE A 10 1.19 -16.04 -14.54
CA ILE A 10 2.21 -15.36 -15.37
C ILE A 10 3.20 -16.38 -15.96
N LYS A 11 3.73 -17.28 -15.13
CA LYS A 11 4.68 -18.32 -15.57
C LYS A 11 4.10 -19.22 -16.66
N ASN A 12 2.81 -19.54 -16.56
CA ASN A 12 2.09 -20.35 -17.53
C ASN A 12 1.55 -19.54 -18.72
N SER A 13 1.91 -18.25 -18.83
CA SER A 13 1.49 -17.34 -19.92
C SER A 13 -0.03 -17.23 -20.09
N ILE A 14 -0.79 -17.35 -18.99
CA ILE A 14 -2.25 -17.17 -18.98
C ILE A 14 -2.60 -15.69 -18.99
N VAL A 15 -1.80 -14.88 -18.30
CA VAL A 15 -1.88 -13.42 -18.21
C VAL A 15 -0.47 -12.84 -18.13
N SER A 16 -0.27 -11.60 -18.56
CA SER A 16 0.93 -10.83 -18.23
C SER A 16 0.81 -10.18 -16.86
N ARG A 17 1.89 -9.54 -16.36
CA ARG A 17 1.82 -8.82 -15.08
C ARG A 17 0.84 -7.65 -15.16
N ASP A 18 0.84 -6.90 -16.26
CA ASP A 18 0.01 -5.71 -16.48
C ASP A 18 -1.49 -6.01 -16.70
N ASP A 19 -1.86 -7.27 -16.97
CA ASP A 19 -3.26 -7.71 -17.03
C ASP A 19 -3.93 -7.80 -15.64
N VAL A 20 -3.16 -7.82 -14.55
CA VAL A 20 -3.66 -8.06 -13.18
C VAL A 20 -3.48 -6.83 -12.30
N PHE A 21 -4.58 -6.28 -11.78
CA PHE A 21 -4.51 -5.17 -10.83
C PHE A 21 -4.50 -5.67 -9.37
N VAL A 22 -3.40 -5.48 -8.66
CA VAL A 22 -3.21 -5.95 -7.29
C VAL A 22 -3.31 -4.79 -6.31
N VAL A 23 -4.21 -4.92 -5.33
CA VAL A 23 -4.36 -3.97 -4.22
C VAL A 23 -4.03 -4.66 -2.90
N SER A 24 -3.19 -4.03 -2.08
CA SER A 24 -2.95 -4.45 -0.70
C SER A 24 -3.10 -3.28 0.27
N LYS A 25 -3.22 -3.57 1.56
CA LYS A 25 -3.54 -2.57 2.58
C LYS A 25 -2.75 -2.82 3.86
N ILE A 26 -2.25 -1.76 4.48
CA ILE A 26 -1.64 -1.81 5.82
C ILE A 26 -2.70 -1.59 6.90
N TRP A 27 -2.68 -2.44 7.93
CA TRP A 27 -3.59 -2.34 9.07
C TRP A 27 -3.09 -1.30 10.11
N PRO A 28 -3.98 -0.56 10.81
CA PRO A 28 -3.58 0.50 11.74
C PRO A 28 -2.63 0.06 12.86
N THR A 29 -2.73 -1.18 13.34
CA THR A 29 -1.81 -1.68 14.40
C THR A 29 -0.36 -1.76 13.94
N SER A 30 -0.11 -1.70 12.63
CA SER A 30 1.24 -1.65 12.05
C SER A 30 1.74 -0.25 11.72
N PHE A 31 0.96 0.81 11.95
CA PHE A 31 1.33 2.18 11.60
C PHE A 31 2.58 2.69 12.33
N ASN A 32 2.87 2.16 13.52
CA ASN A 32 4.09 2.48 14.25
C ASN A 32 5.37 1.85 13.66
N ASN A 33 5.23 0.82 12.82
CA ASN A 33 6.33 0.19 12.09
C ASN A 33 5.88 -0.23 10.68
N PRO A 34 5.59 0.76 9.81
CA PRO A 34 4.96 0.52 8.52
C PRO A 34 5.89 -0.21 7.55
N GLU A 35 7.20 0.04 7.61
CA GLU A 35 8.21 -0.66 6.78
C GLU A 35 8.10 -2.17 6.93
N LYS A 36 8.03 -2.67 8.17
CA LYS A 36 7.94 -4.11 8.45
C LYS A 36 6.68 -4.74 7.85
N ALA A 37 5.55 -4.05 7.92
CA ALA A 37 4.29 -4.55 7.38
C ALA A 37 4.24 -4.51 5.84
N ILE A 38 4.83 -3.48 5.25
CA ILE A 38 4.99 -3.35 3.80
C ILE A 38 5.93 -4.44 3.28
N GLU A 39 7.09 -4.63 3.89
CA GLU A 39 8.05 -5.69 3.52
C GLU A 39 7.43 -7.08 3.62
N TYR A 40 6.63 -7.32 4.67
CA TYR A 40 5.85 -8.55 4.78
C TYR A 40 4.88 -8.72 3.61
N SER A 41 4.18 -7.65 3.21
CA SER A 41 3.24 -7.68 2.08
C SER A 41 3.96 -7.97 0.76
N LEU A 42 5.07 -7.28 0.50
CA LEU A 42 5.91 -7.45 -0.68
C LEU A 42 6.48 -8.88 -0.76
N LYS A 43 6.97 -9.41 0.36
CA LYS A 43 7.47 -10.79 0.43
C LYS A 43 6.36 -11.83 0.24
N SER A 44 5.19 -11.59 0.81
CA SER A 44 4.06 -12.52 0.73
C SER A 44 3.46 -12.59 -0.68
N LEU A 45 3.38 -11.44 -1.36
CA LEU A 45 2.93 -11.38 -2.74
C LEU A 45 4.04 -11.81 -3.70
N ASN A 46 5.29 -11.43 -3.45
CA ASN A 46 6.48 -11.72 -4.26
C ASN A 46 6.20 -11.58 -5.77
N ILE A 47 5.88 -10.35 -6.16
CA ILE A 47 5.64 -9.86 -7.52
C ILE A 47 6.37 -8.53 -7.68
N GLU A 48 6.62 -8.10 -8.92
CA GLU A 48 7.46 -6.94 -9.24
C GLU A 48 7.00 -5.62 -8.61
N TYR A 49 5.69 -5.37 -8.60
CA TYR A 49 5.08 -4.17 -8.01
C TYR A 49 3.65 -4.49 -7.54
N ILE A 50 3.09 -3.60 -6.71
CA ILE A 50 1.67 -3.57 -6.33
C ILE A 50 1.04 -2.34 -6.98
N ASP A 51 -0.13 -2.48 -7.59
CA ASP A 51 -0.77 -1.40 -8.31
C ASP A 51 -1.28 -0.29 -7.38
N ALA A 52 -1.90 -0.66 -6.26
CA ALA A 52 -2.28 0.27 -5.21
C ALA A 52 -2.02 -0.27 -3.81
N TYR A 53 -1.44 0.56 -2.95
CA TYR A 53 -1.25 0.24 -1.54
C TYR A 53 -1.93 1.26 -0.63
N LEU A 54 -2.82 0.80 0.26
CA LEU A 54 -3.74 1.68 0.99
C LEU A 54 -3.53 1.63 2.51
N LEU A 55 -3.74 2.75 3.19
CA LEU A 55 -4.07 2.73 4.62
C LEU A 55 -5.47 2.11 4.78
N HIS A 56 -5.58 0.97 5.47
CA HIS A 56 -6.87 0.24 5.53
C HIS A 56 -7.93 1.01 6.33
N TRP A 57 -7.54 1.69 7.40
CA TRP A 57 -8.39 2.49 8.27
C TRP A 57 -7.56 3.66 8.81
N PRO A 58 -8.17 4.76 9.30
CA PRO A 58 -7.42 5.92 9.79
C PRO A 58 -6.60 5.61 11.05
N GLY A 59 -6.98 4.60 11.84
CA GLY A 59 -6.41 4.41 13.17
C GLY A 59 -6.79 5.54 14.13
N LEU A 60 -6.47 5.35 15.41
CA LEU A 60 -6.75 6.34 16.45
C LEU A 60 -5.58 7.31 16.68
N ASP A 61 -4.36 6.85 16.39
CA ASP A 61 -3.14 7.62 16.53
C ASP A 61 -2.81 8.35 15.21
N LYS A 62 -2.82 9.68 15.27
CA LYS A 62 -2.59 10.57 14.13
C LYS A 62 -1.12 10.56 13.68
N ASP A 63 -0.18 10.55 14.62
CA ASP A 63 1.25 10.56 14.31
C ASP A 63 1.67 9.23 13.69
N ALA A 64 1.13 8.11 14.20
CA ALA A 64 1.33 6.81 13.57
C ALA A 64 0.78 6.77 12.14
N ARG A 65 -0.40 7.37 11.90
CA ARG A 65 -0.99 7.46 10.55
C ARG A 65 -0.11 8.25 9.59
N TYR A 66 0.44 9.38 10.02
CA TYR A 66 1.38 10.19 9.24
C TYR A 66 2.65 9.42 8.90
N LYS A 67 3.23 8.73 9.89
CA LYS A 67 4.37 7.84 9.67
C LYS A 67 4.07 6.77 8.63
N ALA A 68 2.90 6.14 8.69
CA ALA A 68 2.48 5.16 7.70
C ALA A 68 2.31 5.79 6.30
N TRP A 69 1.72 6.98 6.20
CA TRP A 69 1.55 7.70 4.94
C TRP A 69 2.89 8.07 4.29
N GLU A 70 3.83 8.61 5.05
CA GLU A 70 5.20 8.92 4.59
C GLU A 70 5.93 7.68 4.10
N CYS A 71 5.74 6.55 4.79
CA CYS A 71 6.29 5.28 4.34
C CYS A 71 5.69 4.85 3.00
N LEU A 72 4.36 4.98 2.82
CA LEU A 72 3.70 4.71 1.53
C LEU A 72 4.26 5.59 0.40
N LEU A 73 4.45 6.90 0.65
CA LEU A 73 5.08 7.82 -0.31
C LEU A 73 6.48 7.35 -0.73
N LYS A 74 7.34 7.03 0.23
CA LYS A 74 8.70 6.53 -0.01
C LYS A 74 8.72 5.23 -0.83
N TYR A 75 7.82 4.28 -0.56
CA TYR A 75 7.76 3.02 -1.32
C TYR A 75 7.16 3.21 -2.72
N LYS A 76 6.29 4.20 -2.91
CA LYS A 76 5.82 4.64 -4.23
C LYS A 76 6.97 5.23 -5.05
N GLU A 77 7.76 6.14 -4.49
CA GLU A 77 8.94 6.71 -5.15
C GLU A 77 9.96 5.64 -5.56
N LYS A 78 10.14 4.62 -4.73
CA LYS A 78 10.98 3.45 -5.03
C LYS A 78 10.40 2.50 -6.09
N GLY A 79 9.17 2.72 -6.55
CA GLY A 79 8.53 1.92 -7.59
C GLY A 79 7.85 0.63 -7.12
N PHE A 80 7.82 0.36 -5.80
CA PHE A 80 7.11 -0.81 -5.26
C PHE A 80 5.60 -0.68 -5.41
N PHE A 81 5.09 0.55 -5.34
CA PHE A 81 3.68 0.88 -5.50
C PHE A 81 3.49 1.81 -6.69
N LYS A 82 2.51 1.54 -7.57
CA LYS A 82 2.16 2.49 -8.64
C LYS A 82 1.33 3.65 -8.09
N SER A 83 0.36 3.33 -7.23
CA SER A 83 -0.50 4.28 -6.54
C SER A 83 -0.55 4.01 -5.05
N ILE A 84 -0.89 5.03 -4.27
CA ILE A 84 -1.18 4.92 -2.83
C ILE A 84 -2.49 5.62 -2.52
N GLY A 85 -3.10 5.28 -1.40
CA GLY A 85 -4.35 5.89 -0.99
C GLY A 85 -4.84 5.43 0.38
N VAL A 86 -6.12 5.63 0.62
CA VAL A 86 -6.74 5.33 1.91
C VAL A 86 -8.06 4.59 1.70
N SER A 87 -8.49 3.86 2.74
CA SER A 87 -9.78 3.19 2.81
C SER A 87 -10.46 3.53 4.12
N ASN A 88 -11.78 3.72 4.11
CA ASN A 88 -12.59 4.02 5.30
C ASN A 88 -12.25 5.35 6.01
N PHE A 89 -11.77 6.35 5.27
CA PHE A 89 -11.50 7.68 5.81
C PHE A 89 -12.75 8.56 5.70
N LYS A 90 -13.01 9.35 6.75
CA LYS A 90 -14.01 10.43 6.72
C LYS A 90 -13.39 11.68 6.10
N LYS A 91 -14.23 12.66 5.76
CA LYS A 91 -13.82 13.95 5.20
C LYS A 91 -12.72 14.60 6.02
N GLU A 92 -12.89 14.71 7.34
CA GLU A 92 -11.87 15.33 8.20
C GLU A 92 -10.50 14.63 8.12
N HIS A 93 -10.48 13.31 7.99
CA HIS A 93 -9.22 12.55 7.86
C HIS A 93 -8.55 12.75 6.49
N LEU A 94 -9.33 12.99 5.44
CA LEU A 94 -8.81 13.26 4.10
C LEU A 94 -8.21 14.67 4.04
N GLU A 95 -8.95 15.65 4.55
CA GLU A 95 -8.50 17.05 4.64
C GLU A 95 -7.18 17.14 5.42
N ASP A 96 -7.06 16.41 6.53
CA ASP A 96 -5.85 16.31 7.35
C ASP A 96 -4.61 15.82 6.58
N ILE A 97 -4.75 14.74 5.78
CA ILE A 97 -3.66 14.25 4.93
C ILE A 97 -3.35 15.23 3.79
N ILE A 98 -4.38 15.81 3.18
CA ILE A 98 -4.21 16.76 2.07
C ILE A 98 -3.48 18.00 2.57
N GLU A 99 -3.89 18.62 3.67
CA GLU A 99 -3.24 19.81 4.22
C GLU A 99 -1.76 19.55 4.53
N GLN A 100 -1.44 18.39 5.09
CA GLN A 100 -0.08 18.02 5.48
C GLN A 100 0.84 17.70 4.27
N TYR A 101 0.30 17.14 3.17
CA TYR A 101 1.11 16.54 2.10
C TYR A 101 0.81 17.02 0.67
N HIS A 102 -0.24 17.81 0.42
CA HIS A 102 -0.63 18.28 -0.93
C HIS A 102 0.30 19.36 -1.51
N HIS A 103 1.16 19.96 -0.68
CA HIS A 103 2.12 21.00 -1.10
C HIS A 103 3.57 20.49 -1.26
N LYS A 104 3.79 19.18 -1.24
CA LYS A 104 5.09 18.53 -1.48
C LYS A 104 5.03 17.68 -2.73
#